data_AF-A0A1X6WKH2-F1
#
_entry.id   AF-A0A1X6WKH2-F1
#
_cell.length_a   1.000
_cell.length_b   1.000
_cell.length_c   1.000
_cell.angle_alpha   90.00
_cell.angle_beta   90.00
_cell.angle_gamma   90.00
#
_symmetry.space_group_name_H-M   'P 1'
#
loop_
_entity.id
_entity.type
_entity.pdbx_description
1 polymer ?
#
loop_
_entity_poly.entity_id
_entity_poly.type
_entity_poly.pdbx_seq_one_letter_code
_entity_poly.pdbx_strand_id
1 'polypeptide(L)'
;MSKQTNQELAKDVLDLVGGKKNVDSVVHCATRLRFKLKDESVAKTDEIKKHPGVIQVVQSGGQYQVVIGSHVKDVYGELVEISGLGESSSDQKGPKGSIFNQFIDIISGIFTPFLGAMAGVGVLKGLLTLLVVGGLLSDKSGTYQILFAASDGFMQFLPFAISFTAAKKFKTDPFIALAITAALLHPSISAIAGAQSGLDFLGIPAIMGPTGYMQTVIPIIMFVWIQKYVEKFAKKISPDFLQIILVPLVTVLVMAPLTFVAIGPLGTIIGVFLGKAYGTIFGFSPILAGAVMGGLWQVFVMFGMHWGLIPIAMLNLTTIGYDTMIPMLLGAVIAQAGAALAVAIKTKNQKRKALAISGTLTAVFGITEPTVYGVTLPLKKPFYAACIGGAVGGAIIAGAGVKTFAMGLVSLLSIPGFISTIDGVESNVVMAVIGVVASFIIAFALTLVLGFDTEAEEVEEKTASKNRETLKSPLTGKIVPMTEVPDEVFASGALGKGLAIEPTIGELRAPANGVIATIFPTGHAVGMTTDNGAEILMHIGMDTVELEGQGFDKMVAQGDKVKAGDLLVKFDIEKIKASGKPTITPIVVTNSADFLDVLDLNQTEIIDGEDFLTLVK
;
A
#
# COMPACT_ATOMS: atom_id res chain seq x y z
N MET A 1 29.83 35.68 -6.20
CA MET A 1 28.55 35.69 -5.46
C MET A 1 28.11 34.24 -5.31
N SER A 2 28.04 33.73 -4.10
CA SER A 2 27.77 32.31 -3.82
C SER A 2 26.42 31.90 -4.41
N LYS A 3 26.38 30.83 -5.21
CA LYS A 3 25.12 30.20 -5.63
C LYS A 3 24.42 29.71 -4.34
N GLN A 4 23.34 30.38 -3.96
CA GLN A 4 22.45 29.90 -2.91
C GLN A 4 21.96 28.49 -3.27
N THR A 5 21.92 27.59 -2.30
CA THR A 5 21.52 26.20 -2.55
C THR A 5 20.00 26.07 -2.65
N ASN A 6 19.51 25.08 -3.40
CA ASN A 6 18.06 24.82 -3.53
C ASN A 6 17.39 24.56 -2.18
N GLN A 7 18.14 23.99 -1.22
CA GLN A 7 17.68 23.69 0.12
C GLN A 7 17.51 24.96 0.97
N GLU A 8 18.45 25.92 0.88
CA GLU A 8 18.31 27.23 1.51
C GLU A 8 17.13 28.00 0.93
N LEU A 9 17.00 28.03 -0.41
CA LEU A 9 15.88 28.68 -1.08
C LEU A 9 14.53 28.05 -0.71
N ALA A 10 14.45 26.72 -0.61
CA ALA A 10 13.24 26.02 -0.17
C ALA A 10 12.84 26.39 1.27
N LYS A 11 13.82 26.48 2.17
CA LYS A 11 13.61 26.85 3.56
C LYS A 11 13.18 28.31 3.69
N ASP A 12 13.87 29.22 3.01
CA ASP A 12 13.59 30.66 3.04
C ASP A 12 12.19 30.95 2.47
N VAL A 13 11.82 30.32 1.34
CA VAL A 13 10.48 30.45 0.77
C VAL A 13 9.42 29.90 1.73
N LEU A 14 9.65 28.74 2.35
CA LEU A 14 8.72 28.14 3.31
C LEU A 14 8.50 29.04 4.54
N ASP A 15 9.57 29.61 5.09
CA ASP A 15 9.49 30.51 6.25
C ASP A 15 8.76 31.81 5.89
N LEU A 16 9.04 32.38 4.71
CA LEU A 16 8.44 33.63 4.26
C LEU A 16 6.97 33.52 3.87
N VAL A 17 6.48 32.36 3.44
CA VAL A 17 5.04 32.13 3.20
C VAL A 17 4.25 31.85 4.48
N GLY A 18 4.88 31.91 5.66
CA GLY A 18 4.22 31.67 6.95
C GLY A 18 4.50 30.29 7.56
N GLY A 19 5.49 29.56 7.05
CA GLY A 19 5.90 28.25 7.51
C GLY A 19 4.90 27.15 7.16
N LYS A 20 5.19 25.92 7.62
CA LYS A 20 4.33 24.74 7.39
C LYS A 20 2.87 24.96 7.81
N LYS A 21 2.64 25.78 8.83
CA LYS A 21 1.30 26.05 9.39
C LYS A 21 0.40 26.83 8.44
N ASN A 22 0.97 27.61 7.52
CA ASN A 22 0.21 28.44 6.59
C ASN A 22 0.05 27.82 5.19
N VAL A 23 0.58 26.61 4.95
CA VAL A 23 0.57 25.95 3.64
C VAL A 23 -0.33 24.72 3.69
N ASP A 24 -1.48 24.74 3.00
CA ASP A 24 -2.36 23.58 2.82
C ASP A 24 -1.72 22.54 1.90
N SER A 25 -1.22 23.03 0.77
CA SER A 25 -0.58 22.21 -0.24
C SER A 25 0.33 23.07 -1.09
N VAL A 26 1.35 22.42 -1.61
CA VAL A 26 2.27 23.00 -2.58
C VAL A 26 2.35 22.04 -3.75
N VAL A 27 2.19 22.57 -4.94
CA VAL A 27 2.45 21.86 -6.19
C VAL A 27 3.41 22.69 -7.02
N HIS A 28 4.09 22.10 -7.98
CA HIS A 28 4.96 22.85 -8.87
C HIS A 28 4.56 22.65 -10.34
N CYS A 29 4.80 23.68 -11.14
CA CYS A 29 4.82 23.55 -12.59
C CYS A 29 6.26 23.70 -13.10
N ALA A 30 6.42 24.07 -14.37
CA ALA A 30 7.73 24.25 -15.01
C ALA A 30 8.62 25.33 -14.36
N THR A 31 8.02 26.40 -13.82
CA THR A 31 8.77 27.58 -13.35
C THR A 31 8.31 28.15 -12.01
N ARG A 32 7.25 27.59 -11.41
CA ARG A 32 6.59 28.17 -10.24
C ARG A 32 6.22 27.12 -9.21
N LEU A 33 6.38 27.48 -7.94
CA LEU A 33 5.69 26.84 -6.83
C LEU A 33 4.32 27.48 -6.69
N ARG A 34 3.29 26.66 -6.59
CA ARG A 34 1.90 27.10 -6.37
C ARG A 34 1.51 26.63 -4.99
N PHE A 35 1.42 27.59 -4.08
CA PHE A 35 0.95 27.37 -2.74
C PHE A 35 -0.55 27.60 -2.70
N LYS A 36 -1.25 26.67 -2.07
CA LYS A 36 -2.55 26.93 -1.47
C LYS A 36 -2.26 27.30 -0.02
N LEU A 37 -2.38 28.59 0.30
CA LEU A 37 -2.14 29.11 1.63
C LEU A 37 -3.47 29.21 2.40
N LYS A 38 -3.43 29.02 3.71
CA LYS A 38 -4.57 29.25 4.60
C LYS A 38 -4.93 30.72 4.66
N ASP A 39 -3.90 31.55 4.81
CA ASP A 39 -4.03 32.99 4.85
C ASP A 39 -2.89 33.64 4.05
N GLU A 40 -3.24 34.27 2.92
CA GLU A 40 -2.27 35.00 2.10
C GLU A 40 -1.71 36.25 2.78
N SER A 41 -2.38 36.79 3.80
CA SER A 41 -1.92 37.99 4.52
C SER A 41 -0.74 37.72 5.45
N VAL A 42 -0.57 36.47 5.88
CA VAL A 42 0.59 36.02 6.68
C VAL A 42 1.85 35.89 5.82
N ALA A 43 1.69 35.69 4.50
CA ALA A 43 2.82 35.58 3.58
C ALA A 43 3.51 36.94 3.39
N LYS A 44 4.82 36.98 3.65
CA LYS A 44 5.66 38.17 3.52
C LYS A 44 6.01 38.45 2.06
N THR A 45 5.01 38.78 1.27
CA THR A 45 5.07 38.90 -0.19
C THR A 45 6.16 39.84 -0.70
N ASP A 46 6.37 40.97 -0.03
CA ASP A 46 7.39 41.94 -0.43
C ASP A 46 8.81 41.50 -0.08
N GLU A 47 8.98 40.65 0.93
CA GLU A 47 10.27 40.02 1.24
C GLU A 47 10.57 38.89 0.25
N ILE A 48 9.56 38.08 -0.11
CA ILE A 48 9.68 37.01 -1.11
C ILE A 48 10.07 37.58 -2.48
N LYS A 49 9.47 38.71 -2.91
CA LYS A 49 9.82 39.38 -4.17
C LYS A 49 11.26 39.90 -4.22
N LYS A 50 11.86 40.21 -3.07
CA LYS A 50 13.24 40.71 -2.96
C LYS A 50 14.26 39.58 -2.81
N HIS A 51 13.80 38.34 -2.64
CA HIS A 51 14.67 37.20 -2.43
C HIS A 51 15.44 36.87 -3.74
N PRO A 52 16.77 36.70 -3.69
CA PRO A 52 17.60 36.55 -4.90
C PRO A 52 17.29 35.31 -5.74
N GLY A 53 16.69 34.27 -5.15
CA GLY A 53 16.21 33.08 -5.86
C GLY A 53 14.76 33.14 -6.36
N VAL A 54 14.07 34.27 -6.22
CA VAL A 54 12.67 34.46 -6.64
C VAL A 54 12.59 35.53 -7.72
N ILE A 55 12.01 35.19 -8.87
CA ILE A 55 11.83 36.08 -10.02
C ILE A 55 10.64 37.01 -9.79
N GLN A 56 9.52 36.47 -9.33
CA GLN A 56 8.30 37.23 -9.04
C GLN A 56 7.33 36.42 -8.17
N VAL A 57 6.37 37.11 -7.55
CA VAL A 57 5.23 36.49 -6.87
C VAL A 57 3.95 36.90 -7.59
N VAL A 58 3.06 35.94 -7.87
CA VAL A 58 1.77 36.17 -8.55
C VAL A 58 0.65 35.61 -7.69
N GLN A 59 -0.31 36.46 -7.34
CA GLN A 59 -1.55 36.07 -6.66
C GLN A 59 -2.68 36.11 -7.67
N SER A 60 -3.26 34.96 -8.01
CA SER A 60 -4.34 34.89 -9.01
C SER A 60 -5.21 33.66 -8.78
N GLY A 61 -6.54 33.84 -8.80
CA GLY A 61 -7.51 32.75 -8.71
C GLY A 61 -7.44 31.94 -7.41
N GLY A 62 -7.10 32.57 -6.28
CA GLY A 62 -6.96 31.89 -4.97
C GLY A 62 -5.71 31.01 -4.84
N GLN A 63 -4.69 31.25 -5.66
CA GLN A 63 -3.38 30.59 -5.55
C GLN A 63 -2.24 31.60 -5.41
N TYR A 64 -1.37 31.34 -4.44
CA TYR A 64 -0.16 32.11 -4.17
C TYR A 64 1.03 31.48 -4.90
N GLN A 65 1.53 32.13 -5.95
CA GLN A 65 2.55 31.54 -6.83
C GLN A 65 3.91 32.23 -6.66
N VAL A 66 4.93 31.46 -6.29
CA VAL A 66 6.33 31.92 -6.22
C VAL A 66 7.06 31.44 -7.47
N VAL A 67 7.50 32.37 -8.31
CA VAL A 67 8.20 32.08 -9.56
C VAL A 67 9.69 32.01 -9.31
N ILE A 68 10.26 30.82 -9.43
CA ILE A 68 11.67 30.53 -9.16
C ILE A 68 12.46 30.37 -10.46
N GLY A 69 11.81 29.86 -11.51
CA GLY A 69 12.45 29.52 -12.78
C GLY A 69 12.69 28.01 -12.92
N SER A 70 13.62 27.63 -13.78
CA SER A 70 13.78 26.26 -14.28
C SER A 70 14.23 25.21 -13.25
N HIS A 71 14.78 25.63 -12.11
CA HIS A 71 15.22 24.73 -11.02
C HIS A 71 14.12 24.50 -9.97
N VAL A 72 12.88 24.92 -10.22
CA VAL A 72 11.76 24.81 -9.27
C VAL A 72 11.45 23.37 -8.84
N LYS A 73 11.68 22.36 -9.69
CA LYS A 73 11.48 20.94 -9.35
C LYS A 73 12.41 20.51 -8.22
N ASP A 74 13.65 20.97 -8.24
CA ASP A 74 14.64 20.62 -7.23
C ASP A 74 14.34 21.35 -5.92
N VAL A 75 13.92 22.63 -5.98
CA VAL A 75 13.45 23.38 -4.79
C VAL A 75 12.18 22.77 -4.19
N TYR A 76 11.25 22.32 -5.03
CA TYR A 76 10.05 21.61 -4.59
C TYR A 76 10.39 20.33 -3.85
N GLY A 77 11.34 19.52 -4.35
CA GLY A 77 11.77 18.30 -3.70
C GLY A 77 12.32 18.56 -2.29
N GLU A 78 13.20 19.55 -2.15
CA GLU A 78 13.73 19.97 -0.84
C GLU A 78 12.61 20.54 0.06
N LEU A 79 11.68 21.32 -0.50
CA LEU A 79 10.57 21.89 0.25
C LEU A 79 9.61 20.82 0.76
N VAL A 80 9.32 19.78 -0.02
CA VAL A 80 8.50 18.64 0.41
C VAL A 80 9.21 17.83 1.50
N GLU A 81 10.52 17.60 1.38
CA GLU A 81 11.30 16.88 2.39
C GLU A 81 11.40 17.68 3.71
N ILE A 82 11.55 19.01 3.63
CA ILE A 82 11.57 19.90 4.80
C ILE A 82 10.18 20.06 5.41
N SER A 83 9.13 20.19 4.58
CA SER A 83 7.76 20.46 5.03
C SER A 83 7.02 19.21 5.53
N GLY A 84 7.30 18.03 4.96
CA GLY A 84 6.54 16.80 5.24
C GLY A 84 5.17 16.76 4.54
N LEU A 85 4.91 17.67 3.59
CA LEU A 85 3.61 17.84 2.90
C LEU A 85 3.49 17.01 1.61
N GLY A 86 4.33 15.99 1.41
CA GLY A 86 4.28 15.12 0.23
C GLY A 86 3.56 13.81 0.50
N GLU A 87 3.00 13.19 -0.56
CA GLU A 87 2.54 11.79 -0.53
C GLU A 87 3.61 10.92 0.13
N SER A 88 3.21 10.23 1.20
CA SER A 88 4.02 9.37 2.04
C SER A 88 4.66 8.26 1.21
N SER A 89 5.84 8.55 0.65
CA SER A 89 6.81 7.51 0.33
C SER A 89 7.43 7.12 1.67
N SER A 90 7.03 5.95 2.16
CA SER A 90 7.57 5.33 3.37
C SER A 90 9.05 4.98 3.17
N ASP A 91 9.93 5.98 3.24
CA ASP A 91 11.37 5.76 3.41
C ASP A 91 11.59 5.35 4.88
N GLN A 92 11.42 4.05 5.18
CA GLN A 92 12.14 3.47 6.31
C GLN A 92 13.63 3.48 5.96
N LYS A 93 14.36 4.50 6.43
CA LYS A 93 15.83 4.44 6.53
C LYS A 93 16.19 3.45 7.65
N GLY A 94 15.98 2.17 7.40
CA GLY A 94 16.56 1.08 8.18
C GLY A 94 18.07 1.00 7.96
N PRO A 95 18.82 0.30 8.84
CA PRO A 95 20.25 0.08 8.67
C PRO A 95 20.55 -0.49 7.28
N LYS A 96 21.71 -0.17 6.69
CA LYS A 96 22.18 -0.82 5.45
C LYS A 96 22.25 -2.33 5.67
N GLY A 97 21.17 -3.03 5.33
CA GLY A 97 21.10 -4.49 5.39
C GLY A 97 22.04 -5.12 4.35
N SER A 98 22.16 -6.45 4.40
CA SER A 98 22.83 -7.24 3.37
C SER A 98 22.37 -6.84 1.96
N ILE A 99 23.23 -6.97 0.95
CA ILE A 99 22.92 -6.70 -0.48
C ILE A 99 21.62 -7.40 -0.90
N PHE A 100 21.36 -8.59 -0.34
CA PHE A 100 20.12 -9.33 -0.54
C PHE A 100 18.90 -8.58 0.01
N ASN A 101 18.96 -8.06 1.23
CA ASN A 101 17.84 -7.31 1.84
C ASN A 101 17.55 -6.02 1.06
N GLN A 102 18.58 -5.35 0.53
CA GLN A 102 18.40 -4.17 -0.32
C GLN A 102 17.74 -4.53 -1.66
N PHE A 103 18.10 -5.67 -2.25
CA PHE A 103 17.42 -6.16 -3.45
C PHE A 103 15.94 -6.45 -3.18
N ILE A 104 15.62 -7.12 -2.07
CA ILE A 104 14.23 -7.38 -1.68
C ILE A 104 13.46 -6.07 -1.46
N ASP A 105 14.02 -5.10 -0.75
CA ASP A 105 13.38 -3.78 -0.54
C ASP A 105 13.08 -3.05 -1.87
N ILE A 106 13.99 -3.12 -2.84
CA ILE A 106 13.77 -2.55 -4.17
C ILE A 106 12.59 -3.25 -4.84
N ILE A 107 12.60 -4.58 -4.89
CA ILE A 107 11.55 -5.35 -5.56
C ILE A 107 10.20 -5.15 -4.85
N SER A 108 10.13 -5.27 -3.52
CA SER A 108 8.91 -5.05 -2.76
C SER A 108 8.37 -3.62 -2.94
N GLY A 109 9.23 -2.60 -2.91
CA GLY A 109 8.81 -1.21 -3.14
C GLY A 109 8.25 -0.95 -4.54
N ILE A 110 8.66 -1.74 -5.54
CA ILE A 110 8.16 -1.65 -6.91
C ILE A 110 6.78 -2.32 -7.04
N PHE A 111 6.58 -3.51 -6.46
CA PHE A 111 5.35 -4.30 -6.67
C PHE A 111 4.19 -3.93 -5.73
N THR A 112 4.47 -3.50 -4.49
CA THR A 112 3.42 -3.19 -3.50
C THR A 112 2.37 -2.17 -3.97
N PRO A 113 2.73 -1.03 -4.63
CA PRO A 113 1.76 0.02 -4.95
C PRO A 113 0.59 -0.38 -5.85
N PHE A 114 0.72 -1.47 -6.62
CA PHE A 114 -0.33 -1.92 -7.55
C PHE A 114 -0.86 -3.33 -7.24
N LEU A 115 -0.57 -3.87 -6.05
CA LEU A 115 -0.95 -5.22 -5.66
C LEU A 115 -2.48 -5.44 -5.67
N GLY A 116 -3.25 -4.48 -5.15
CA GLY A 116 -4.72 -4.57 -5.12
C GLY A 116 -5.32 -4.69 -6.52
N ALA A 117 -4.77 -3.97 -7.50
CA ALA A 117 -5.18 -4.06 -8.89
C ALA A 117 -4.86 -5.44 -9.49
N MET A 118 -3.65 -5.96 -9.23
CA MET A 118 -3.26 -7.31 -9.66
C MET A 118 -4.15 -8.41 -9.10
N ALA A 119 -4.54 -8.31 -7.82
CA ALA A 119 -5.43 -9.26 -7.19
C ALA A 119 -6.80 -9.28 -7.89
N GLY A 120 -7.40 -8.11 -8.13
CA GLY A 120 -8.69 -7.98 -8.80
C GLY A 120 -8.71 -8.58 -10.21
N VAL A 121 -7.71 -8.23 -11.04
CA VAL A 121 -7.63 -8.75 -12.42
C VAL A 121 -7.30 -10.25 -12.44
N GLY A 122 -6.50 -10.75 -11.49
CA GLY A 122 -6.18 -12.17 -11.36
C GLY A 122 -7.38 -13.04 -10.98
N VAL A 123 -8.21 -12.58 -10.02
CA VAL A 123 -9.46 -13.26 -9.64
C VAL A 123 -10.44 -13.27 -10.80
N LEU A 124 -10.58 -12.16 -11.53
CA LEU A 124 -11.43 -12.09 -12.72
C LEU A 124 -10.97 -13.09 -13.79
N LYS A 125 -9.67 -13.18 -14.08
CA LYS A 125 -9.11 -14.13 -15.05
C LYS A 125 -9.41 -15.58 -14.67
N GLY A 126 -9.28 -15.90 -13.37
CA GLY A 126 -9.63 -17.21 -12.83
C GLY A 126 -11.12 -17.54 -13.01
N LEU A 127 -12.00 -16.60 -12.68
CA LEU A 127 -13.45 -16.76 -12.86
C LEU A 127 -13.82 -16.99 -14.33
N LEU A 128 -13.27 -16.20 -15.25
CA LEU A 128 -13.52 -16.37 -16.69
C LEU A 128 -13.09 -17.74 -17.18
N THR A 129 -11.94 -18.21 -16.72
CA THR A 129 -11.44 -19.54 -17.06
C THR A 129 -12.42 -20.63 -16.59
N LEU A 130 -12.97 -20.51 -15.37
CA LEU A 130 -13.99 -21.44 -14.89
C LEU A 130 -15.29 -21.37 -15.70
N LEU A 131 -15.76 -20.17 -16.08
CA LEU A 131 -16.97 -20.02 -16.88
C LEU A 131 -16.82 -20.64 -18.27
N VAL A 132 -15.62 -20.55 -18.86
CA VAL A 132 -15.31 -21.19 -20.14
C VAL A 132 -15.25 -22.70 -20.00
N VAL A 133 -14.49 -23.21 -19.04
CA VAL A 133 -14.37 -24.66 -18.79
C VAL A 133 -15.72 -25.28 -18.42
N GLY A 134 -16.55 -24.57 -17.65
CA GLY A 134 -17.89 -25.00 -17.27
C GLY A 134 -18.94 -24.89 -18.39
N GLY A 135 -18.57 -24.41 -19.58
CA GLY A 135 -19.46 -24.27 -20.73
C GLY A 135 -20.51 -23.14 -20.59
N LEU A 136 -20.41 -22.30 -19.55
CA LEU A 136 -21.32 -21.19 -19.30
C LEU A 136 -20.99 -19.95 -20.16
N LEU A 137 -19.76 -19.85 -20.64
CA LEU A 137 -19.28 -18.75 -21.47
C LEU A 137 -18.38 -19.28 -22.59
N SER A 138 -18.58 -18.81 -23.83
CA SER A 138 -17.64 -19.13 -24.92
C SER A 138 -16.48 -18.13 -24.93
N ASP A 139 -15.27 -18.64 -25.12
CA ASP A 139 -14.05 -17.88 -25.39
C ASP A 139 -14.12 -17.00 -26.66
N LYS A 140 -15.03 -17.32 -27.58
CA LYS A 140 -15.31 -16.53 -28.79
C LYS A 140 -16.35 -15.44 -28.58
N SER A 141 -17.03 -15.42 -27.43
CA SER A 141 -18.07 -14.42 -27.16
C SER A 141 -17.46 -13.03 -26.94
N GLY A 142 -18.16 -11.98 -27.39
CA GLY A 142 -17.73 -10.60 -27.14
C GLY A 142 -17.61 -10.29 -25.64
N THR A 143 -18.50 -10.86 -24.82
CA THR A 143 -18.44 -10.76 -23.35
C THR A 143 -17.13 -11.32 -22.80
N TYR A 144 -16.71 -12.51 -23.24
CA TYR A 144 -15.43 -13.07 -22.83
C TYR A 144 -14.28 -12.19 -23.27
N GLN A 145 -14.25 -11.75 -24.53
CA GLN A 145 -13.14 -10.94 -25.05
C GLN A 145 -12.94 -9.63 -24.27
N ILE A 146 -14.03 -8.94 -23.91
CA ILE A 146 -13.99 -7.72 -23.10
C ILE A 146 -13.48 -8.01 -21.68
N LEU A 147 -14.04 -9.01 -21.01
CA LEU A 147 -13.65 -9.35 -19.64
C LEU A 147 -12.24 -9.93 -19.58
N PHE A 148 -11.83 -10.70 -20.58
CA PHE A 148 -10.49 -11.24 -20.72
C PHE A 148 -9.50 -10.11 -20.89
N ALA A 149 -9.75 -9.15 -21.79
CA ALA A 149 -8.91 -7.96 -21.93
C ALA A 149 -8.80 -7.15 -20.63
N ALA A 150 -9.90 -7.01 -19.87
CA ALA A 150 -9.87 -6.36 -18.56
C ALA A 150 -9.02 -7.12 -17.53
N SER A 151 -9.01 -8.46 -17.61
CA SER A 151 -8.26 -9.33 -16.68
C SER A 151 -6.80 -9.54 -17.06
N ASP A 152 -6.49 -9.55 -18.37
CA ASP A 152 -5.17 -9.88 -18.91
C ASP A 152 -4.37 -8.61 -19.25
N GLY A 153 -5.04 -7.52 -19.63
CA GLY A 153 -4.40 -6.28 -20.07
C GLY A 153 -3.45 -5.70 -19.02
N PHE A 154 -3.83 -5.68 -17.74
CA PHE A 154 -2.93 -5.21 -16.69
C PHE A 154 -1.65 -6.08 -16.59
N MET A 155 -1.78 -7.40 -16.76
CA MET A 155 -0.64 -8.31 -16.74
C MET A 155 0.24 -8.13 -17.99
N GLN A 156 -0.38 -7.98 -19.16
CA GLN A 156 0.31 -7.71 -20.42
C GLN A 156 1.13 -6.41 -20.37
N PHE A 157 0.54 -5.35 -19.81
CA PHE A 157 1.10 -4.01 -19.68
C PHE A 157 1.77 -3.75 -18.32
N LEU A 158 2.07 -4.81 -17.56
CA LEU A 158 2.79 -4.73 -16.28
C LEU A 158 4.07 -3.86 -16.34
N PRO A 159 4.86 -3.84 -17.43
CA PRO A 159 5.98 -2.92 -17.58
C PRO A 159 5.66 -1.44 -17.32
N PHE A 160 4.44 -0.96 -17.63
CA PHE A 160 4.06 0.43 -17.33
C PHE A 160 3.93 0.68 -15.82
N ALA A 161 3.29 -0.23 -15.09
CA ALA A 161 3.16 -0.12 -13.64
C ALA A 161 4.54 -0.21 -12.96
N ILE A 162 5.40 -1.13 -13.42
CA ILE A 162 6.76 -1.31 -12.91
C ILE A 162 7.63 -0.09 -13.20
N SER A 163 7.62 0.44 -14.43
CA SER A 163 8.46 1.60 -14.76
C SER A 163 8.10 2.84 -13.93
N PHE A 164 6.81 3.08 -13.72
CA PHE A 164 6.32 4.19 -12.91
C PHE A 164 6.73 4.05 -11.44
N THR A 165 6.49 2.90 -10.83
CA THR A 165 6.82 2.62 -9.43
C THR A 165 8.34 2.54 -9.19
N ALA A 166 9.09 1.94 -10.13
CA ALA A 166 10.55 1.93 -10.11
C ALA A 166 11.13 3.35 -10.23
N ALA A 167 10.53 4.22 -11.04
CA ALA A 167 10.99 5.61 -11.16
C ALA A 167 10.80 6.37 -9.85
N LYS A 168 9.66 6.16 -9.17
CA LYS A 168 9.45 6.67 -7.80
C LYS A 168 10.52 6.11 -6.83
N LYS A 169 10.79 4.80 -6.84
CA LYS A 169 11.79 4.17 -5.96
C LYS A 169 13.22 4.65 -6.23
N PHE A 170 13.61 4.82 -7.49
CA PHE A 170 14.95 5.27 -7.88
C PHE A 170 15.13 6.80 -7.92
N LYS A 171 14.06 7.55 -7.62
CA LYS A 171 14.02 9.02 -7.61
C LYS A 171 14.36 9.62 -8.99
N THR A 172 13.76 9.07 -10.05
CA THR A 172 13.84 9.55 -11.44
C THR A 172 12.48 10.04 -11.92
N ASP A 173 12.42 10.71 -13.07
CA ASP A 173 11.14 11.18 -13.60
C ASP A 173 10.25 10.01 -14.08
N PRO A 174 9.04 9.81 -13.49
CA PRO A 174 8.17 8.69 -13.85
C PRO A 174 7.60 8.79 -15.26
N PHE A 175 7.37 10.00 -15.78
CA PHE A 175 6.80 10.17 -17.11
C PHE A 175 7.83 9.95 -18.20
N ILE A 176 9.10 10.28 -17.96
CA ILE A 176 10.21 9.87 -18.85
C ILE A 176 10.33 8.34 -18.87
N ALA A 177 10.24 7.69 -17.71
CA ALA A 177 10.28 6.22 -17.62
C ALA A 177 9.12 5.59 -18.42
N LEU A 178 7.89 6.10 -18.24
CA LEU A 178 6.72 5.68 -19.01
C LEU A 178 6.90 5.88 -20.52
N ALA A 179 7.50 6.98 -20.95
CA ALA A 179 7.76 7.23 -22.38
C ALA A 179 8.73 6.20 -22.98
N ILE A 180 9.79 5.85 -22.25
CA ILE A 180 10.73 4.80 -22.67
C ILE A 180 10.00 3.45 -22.72
N THR A 181 9.21 3.12 -21.69
CA THR A 181 8.40 1.90 -21.67
C THR A 181 7.38 1.85 -22.82
N ALA A 182 6.73 2.97 -23.15
CA ALA A 182 5.81 3.03 -24.28
C ALA A 182 6.50 2.69 -25.60
N ALA A 183 7.76 3.10 -25.78
CA ALA A 183 8.55 2.70 -26.94
C ALA A 183 8.81 1.19 -26.98
N LEU A 184 9.13 0.57 -25.83
CA LEU A 184 9.34 -0.88 -25.72
C LEU A 184 8.06 -1.69 -26.01
N LEU A 185 6.91 -1.18 -25.59
CA LEU A 185 5.60 -1.84 -25.76
C LEU A 185 4.86 -1.40 -27.02
N HIS A 186 5.49 -0.61 -27.89
CA HIS A 186 4.83 -0.10 -29.09
C HIS A 186 4.31 -1.26 -29.96
N PRO A 187 3.10 -1.18 -30.55
CA PRO A 187 2.53 -2.26 -31.35
C PRO A 187 3.43 -2.73 -32.50
N SER A 188 4.14 -1.80 -33.16
CA SER A 188 5.11 -2.14 -34.21
C SER A 188 6.28 -2.98 -33.70
N ILE A 189 6.77 -2.71 -32.48
CA ILE A 189 7.84 -3.50 -31.85
C ILE A 189 7.33 -4.89 -31.51
N SER A 190 6.10 -4.97 -30.97
CA SER A 190 5.45 -6.24 -30.65
C SER A 190 5.22 -7.10 -31.91
N ALA A 191 4.84 -6.47 -33.03
CA ALA A 191 4.68 -7.15 -34.32
C ALA A 191 6.01 -7.66 -34.88
N ILE A 192 7.08 -6.87 -34.80
CA ILE A 192 8.44 -7.29 -35.22
C ILE A 192 8.93 -8.46 -34.37
N ALA A 193 8.70 -8.41 -33.06
CA ALA A 193 9.05 -9.47 -32.13
C ALA A 193 8.32 -10.79 -32.45
N GLY A 194 7.01 -10.71 -32.68
CA GLY A 194 6.18 -11.88 -33.02
C GLY A 194 6.53 -12.49 -34.38
N ALA A 195 6.89 -11.68 -35.37
CA ALA A 195 7.34 -12.14 -36.68
C ALA A 195 8.80 -12.61 -36.70
N GLN A 196 9.54 -12.39 -35.60
CA GLN A 196 10.97 -12.73 -35.47
C GLN A 196 11.85 -12.11 -36.59
N SER A 197 11.43 -10.96 -37.14
CA SER A 197 12.04 -10.33 -38.31
C SER A 197 13.42 -9.72 -38.05
N GLY A 198 13.88 -9.71 -36.80
CA GLY A 198 15.04 -8.96 -36.35
C GLY A 198 14.78 -7.45 -36.29
N LEU A 199 15.43 -6.78 -35.34
CA LEU A 199 15.46 -5.32 -35.26
C LEU A 199 16.93 -4.91 -35.10
N ASP A 200 17.36 -3.84 -35.76
CA ASP A 200 18.65 -3.24 -35.52
C ASP A 200 18.53 -1.74 -35.23
N PHE A 201 19.54 -1.21 -34.56
CA PHE A 201 19.73 0.22 -34.40
C PHE A 201 21.17 0.55 -34.78
N LEU A 202 21.33 1.32 -35.87
CA LEU A 202 22.64 1.67 -36.44
C LEU A 202 23.52 0.43 -36.74
N GLY A 203 22.90 -0.66 -37.20
CA GLY A 203 23.60 -1.91 -37.50
C GLY A 203 23.92 -2.78 -36.27
N ILE A 204 23.51 -2.37 -35.07
CA ILE A 204 23.62 -3.21 -33.86
C ILE A 204 22.28 -3.94 -33.64
N PRO A 205 22.26 -5.29 -33.60
CA PRO A 205 21.03 -6.04 -33.45
C PRO A 205 20.42 -5.86 -32.05
N ALA A 206 19.12 -5.59 -32.00
CA ALA A 206 18.31 -5.59 -30.80
C ALA A 206 17.68 -6.99 -30.61
N ILE A 207 18.18 -7.73 -29.61
CA ILE A 207 17.68 -9.08 -29.30
C ILE A 207 16.47 -8.94 -28.39
N MET A 208 15.34 -9.53 -28.80
CA MET A 208 14.11 -9.58 -28.01
C MET A 208 13.43 -10.93 -28.14
N GLY A 209 12.62 -11.29 -27.15
CA GLY A 209 11.84 -12.52 -27.17
C GLY A 209 10.64 -12.43 -28.13
N PRO A 210 9.94 -13.55 -28.38
CA PRO A 210 8.79 -13.61 -29.29
C PRO A 210 7.62 -12.69 -28.91
N THR A 211 7.50 -12.35 -27.63
CA THR A 211 6.50 -11.42 -27.09
C THR A 211 7.01 -9.98 -26.96
N GLY A 212 8.22 -9.71 -27.48
CA GLY A 212 8.90 -8.44 -27.37
C GLY A 212 9.24 -8.12 -25.92
N TYR A 213 8.72 -7.00 -25.44
CA TYR A 213 8.89 -6.53 -24.05
C TYR A 213 7.61 -6.63 -23.23
N MET A 214 6.53 -7.20 -23.78
CA MET A 214 5.30 -7.45 -23.05
C MET A 214 5.58 -8.36 -21.85
N GLN A 215 5.00 -8.04 -20.70
CA GLN A 215 5.17 -8.81 -19.45
C GLN A 215 6.63 -8.88 -18.91
N THR A 216 7.55 -8.06 -19.42
CA THR A 216 8.95 -8.07 -18.94
C THR A 216 9.13 -7.28 -17.64
N VAL A 217 9.85 -7.86 -16.68
CA VAL A 217 10.13 -7.22 -15.38
C VAL A 217 11.57 -6.75 -15.29
N ILE A 218 12.52 -7.68 -15.49
CA ILE A 218 13.96 -7.43 -15.28
C ILE A 218 14.49 -6.29 -16.16
N PRO A 219 14.26 -6.26 -17.49
CA PRO A 219 14.71 -5.16 -18.34
C PRO A 219 14.18 -3.79 -17.90
N ILE A 220 12.93 -3.74 -17.42
CA ILE A 220 12.27 -2.50 -16.99
C ILE A 220 12.93 -1.92 -15.76
N ILE A 221 13.11 -2.74 -14.72
CA ILE A 221 13.77 -2.31 -13.48
C ILE A 221 15.21 -1.84 -13.77
N MET A 222 15.93 -2.59 -14.62
CA MET A 222 17.31 -2.26 -14.99
C MET A 222 17.39 -0.92 -15.75
N PHE A 223 16.53 -0.68 -16.73
CA PHE A 223 16.62 0.58 -17.47
C PHE A 223 16.25 1.77 -16.60
N VAL A 224 15.25 1.68 -15.72
CA VAL A 224 14.89 2.79 -14.84
C VAL A 224 16.00 3.07 -13.83
N TRP A 225 16.68 2.03 -13.35
CA TRP A 225 17.88 2.19 -12.53
C TRP A 225 19.01 2.93 -13.29
N ILE A 226 19.21 2.61 -14.59
CA ILE A 226 20.20 3.30 -15.43
C ILE A 226 19.75 4.72 -15.79
N GLN A 227 18.45 4.94 -16.00
CA GLN A 227 17.84 6.25 -16.28
C GLN A 227 18.27 7.27 -15.24
N LYS A 228 18.40 6.87 -13.97
CA LYS A 228 18.90 7.74 -12.88
C LYS A 228 20.23 8.42 -13.23
N TYR A 229 21.16 7.70 -13.83
CA TYR A 229 22.46 8.24 -14.20
C TYR A 229 22.39 9.08 -15.47
N VAL A 230 21.60 8.64 -16.46
CA VAL A 230 21.43 9.35 -17.74
C VAL A 230 20.67 10.67 -17.53
N GLU A 231 19.61 10.69 -16.74
CA GLU A 231 18.83 11.90 -16.43
C GLU A 231 19.71 12.91 -15.66
N LYS A 232 20.52 12.44 -14.70
CA LYS A 232 21.48 13.30 -13.99
C LYS A 232 22.54 13.89 -14.92
N PHE A 233 23.02 13.10 -15.88
CA PHE A 233 23.95 13.58 -16.91
C PHE A 233 23.27 14.58 -17.85
N ALA A 234 22.06 14.30 -18.32
CA ALA A 234 21.27 15.17 -19.17
C ALA A 234 21.00 16.52 -18.49
N LYS A 235 20.68 16.53 -17.19
CA LYS A 235 20.57 17.76 -16.39
C LYS A 235 21.88 18.53 -16.34
N LYS A 236 23.01 17.84 -16.15
CA LYS A 236 24.35 18.46 -16.07
C LYS A 236 24.79 19.15 -17.37
N ILE A 237 24.44 18.59 -18.53
CA ILE A 237 24.82 19.15 -19.84
C ILE A 237 23.84 20.21 -20.35
N SER A 238 22.61 20.25 -19.83
CA SER A 238 21.55 21.11 -20.33
C SER A 238 21.58 22.48 -19.65
N PRO A 239 21.60 23.59 -20.40
CA PRO A 239 21.40 24.93 -19.85
C PRO A 239 20.08 25.00 -19.08
N ASP A 240 20.09 25.70 -17.94
CA ASP A 240 18.97 25.73 -17.00
C ASP A 240 17.62 26.03 -17.69
N PHE A 241 17.56 27.00 -18.60
CA PHE A 241 16.31 27.37 -19.30
C PHE A 241 15.81 26.33 -20.31
N LEU A 242 16.66 25.40 -20.77
CA LEU A 242 16.31 24.33 -21.70
C LEU A 242 16.10 22.97 -21.03
N GLN A 243 16.37 22.84 -19.73
CA GLN A 243 16.29 21.55 -19.05
C GLN A 243 14.92 20.87 -19.20
N ILE A 244 13.83 21.63 -19.24
CA ILE A 244 12.48 21.08 -19.44
C ILE A 244 12.29 20.36 -20.79
N ILE A 245 13.07 20.74 -21.81
CA ILE A 245 13.00 20.13 -23.16
C ILE A 245 14.13 19.13 -23.35
N LEU A 246 15.37 19.54 -23.04
CA LEU A 246 16.56 18.75 -23.32
C LEU A 246 16.70 17.54 -22.40
N VAL A 247 16.31 17.63 -21.13
CA VAL A 247 16.45 16.50 -20.21
C VAL A 247 15.58 15.32 -20.64
N PRO A 248 14.26 15.48 -20.89
CA PRO A 248 13.44 14.40 -21.44
C PRO A 248 13.94 13.92 -22.81
N LEU A 249 14.28 14.83 -23.72
CA LEU A 249 14.73 14.48 -25.08
C LEU A 249 15.99 13.60 -25.04
N VAL A 250 17.05 14.06 -24.37
CA VAL A 250 18.31 13.34 -24.27
C VAL A 250 18.11 12.00 -23.56
N THR A 251 17.32 11.99 -22.48
CA THR A 251 17.09 10.77 -21.73
C THR A 251 16.36 9.73 -22.59
N VAL A 252 15.29 10.09 -23.30
CA VAL A 252 14.58 9.15 -24.19
C VAL A 252 15.46 8.72 -25.36
N LEU A 253 16.14 9.67 -26.02
CA LEU A 253 16.98 9.42 -27.20
C LEU A 253 18.15 8.48 -26.90
N VAL A 254 18.70 8.53 -25.68
CA VAL A 254 19.77 7.62 -25.25
C VAL A 254 19.19 6.33 -24.69
N MET A 255 18.21 6.40 -23.80
CA MET A 255 17.71 5.24 -23.06
C MET A 255 16.90 4.28 -23.92
N ALA A 256 16.08 4.74 -24.86
CA ALA A 256 15.27 3.83 -25.67
C ALA A 256 16.15 2.91 -26.54
N PRO A 257 17.09 3.41 -27.37
CA PRO A 257 17.99 2.54 -28.14
C PRO A 257 18.91 1.70 -27.25
N LEU A 258 19.45 2.28 -26.17
CA LEU A 258 20.28 1.54 -25.22
C LEU A 258 19.50 0.37 -24.59
N THR A 259 18.21 0.55 -24.35
CA THR A 259 17.37 -0.51 -23.80
C THR A 259 17.15 -1.62 -24.81
N PHE A 260 16.86 -1.30 -26.07
CA PHE A 260 16.70 -2.30 -27.12
C PHE A 260 17.97 -3.10 -27.41
N VAL A 261 19.12 -2.44 -27.46
CA VAL A 261 20.38 -3.02 -27.95
C VAL A 261 21.19 -3.68 -26.84
N ALA A 262 21.10 -3.18 -25.60
CA ALA A 262 21.95 -3.65 -24.50
C ALA A 262 21.15 -4.12 -23.28
N ILE A 263 20.29 -3.26 -22.70
CA ILE A 263 19.67 -3.55 -21.40
C ILE A 263 18.64 -4.67 -21.50
N GLY A 264 17.84 -4.70 -22.57
CA GLY A 264 16.88 -5.76 -22.88
C GLY A 264 17.56 -7.12 -23.01
N PRO A 265 18.51 -7.29 -23.96
CA PRO A 265 19.28 -8.53 -24.11
C PRO A 265 19.99 -8.95 -22.83
N LEU A 266 20.61 -8.00 -22.10
CA LEU A 266 21.27 -8.27 -20.83
C LEU A 266 20.27 -8.77 -19.77
N GLY A 267 19.11 -8.13 -19.67
CA GLY A 267 18.03 -8.55 -18.77
C GLY A 267 17.51 -9.95 -19.10
N THR A 268 17.39 -10.28 -20.39
CA THR A 268 17.04 -11.63 -20.84
C THR A 268 18.13 -12.65 -20.49
N ILE A 269 19.41 -12.33 -20.70
CA ILE A 269 20.53 -13.22 -20.34
C ILE A 269 20.55 -13.48 -18.84
N ILE A 270 20.43 -12.43 -18.02
CA ILE A 270 20.33 -12.54 -16.55
C ILE A 270 19.13 -13.40 -16.18
N GLY A 271 17.98 -13.15 -16.79
CA GLY A 271 16.79 -13.94 -16.60
C GLY A 271 17.04 -15.42 -16.91
N VAL A 272 17.56 -15.75 -18.09
CA VAL A 272 17.79 -17.14 -18.53
C VAL A 272 18.77 -17.83 -17.60
N PHE A 273 19.80 -17.12 -17.11
CA PHE A 273 20.70 -17.64 -16.10
C PHE A 273 19.98 -17.96 -14.78
N LEU A 274 19.12 -17.05 -14.28
CA LEU A 274 18.31 -17.30 -13.09
C LEU A 274 17.34 -18.47 -13.28
N GLY A 275 16.69 -18.56 -14.44
CA GLY A 275 15.82 -19.68 -14.81
C GLY A 275 16.57 -21.01 -14.88
N LYS A 276 17.79 -21.03 -15.43
CA LYS A 276 18.66 -22.23 -15.43
C LYS A 276 19.16 -22.60 -14.04
N ALA A 277 19.51 -21.62 -13.20
CA ALA A 277 19.89 -21.86 -11.82
C ALA A 277 18.72 -22.49 -11.04
N TYR A 278 17.52 -21.92 -11.19
CA TYR A 278 16.28 -22.52 -10.69
C TYR A 278 16.07 -23.94 -11.23
N GLY A 279 16.18 -24.12 -12.56
CA GLY A 279 15.99 -25.41 -13.22
C GLY A 279 16.99 -26.47 -12.76
N THR A 280 18.21 -26.09 -12.41
CA THR A 280 19.24 -26.99 -11.86
C THR A 280 18.87 -27.45 -10.45
N ILE A 281 18.40 -26.52 -9.60
CA ILE A 281 17.91 -26.82 -8.25
C ILE A 281 16.67 -27.73 -8.35
N PHE A 282 15.75 -27.42 -9.25
CA PHE A 282 14.56 -28.23 -9.51
C PHE A 282 14.92 -29.61 -10.05
N GLY A 283 15.86 -29.69 -10.99
CA GLY A 283 16.33 -30.95 -11.57
C GLY A 283 17.11 -31.85 -10.61
N PHE A 284 17.75 -31.29 -9.59
CA PHE A 284 18.38 -32.07 -8.52
C PHE A 284 17.35 -32.89 -7.73
N SER A 285 16.24 -32.26 -7.34
CA SER A 285 15.11 -32.95 -6.72
C SER A 285 13.84 -32.10 -6.81
N PRO A 286 12.90 -32.43 -7.73
CA PRO A 286 11.63 -31.73 -7.82
C PRO A 286 10.83 -31.81 -6.53
N ILE A 287 10.87 -32.97 -5.86
CA ILE A 287 10.20 -33.20 -4.58
C ILE A 287 10.75 -32.26 -3.50
N LEU A 288 12.08 -32.14 -3.38
CA LEU A 288 12.69 -31.24 -2.39
C LEU A 288 12.41 -29.77 -2.72
N ALA A 289 12.51 -29.39 -4.00
CA ALA A 289 12.19 -28.04 -4.44
C ALA A 289 10.73 -27.69 -4.11
N GLY A 290 9.79 -28.60 -4.39
CA GLY A 290 8.39 -28.47 -4.02
C GLY A 290 8.15 -28.41 -2.52
N ALA A 291 8.88 -29.20 -1.72
CA ALA A 291 8.78 -29.17 -0.26
C ALA A 291 9.24 -27.84 0.33
N VAL A 292 10.40 -27.34 -0.13
CA VAL A 292 10.98 -26.08 0.34
C VAL A 292 10.11 -24.91 -0.10
N MET A 293 9.77 -24.85 -1.39
CA MET A 293 8.95 -23.76 -1.92
C MET A 293 7.55 -23.80 -1.33
N GLY A 294 6.89 -24.95 -1.32
CA GLY A 294 5.57 -25.11 -0.72
C GLY A 294 5.53 -24.83 0.79
N GLY A 295 6.59 -25.15 1.53
CA GLY A 295 6.65 -24.92 2.98
C GLY A 295 7.05 -23.52 3.39
N LEU A 296 7.96 -22.88 2.65
CA LEU A 296 8.50 -21.57 2.98
C LEU A 296 7.87 -20.42 2.18
N TRP A 297 7.03 -20.69 1.18
CA TRP A 297 6.41 -19.63 0.38
C TRP A 297 5.72 -18.58 1.24
N GLN A 298 4.94 -18.99 2.24
CA GLN A 298 4.24 -18.06 3.11
C GLN A 298 5.19 -17.24 4.00
N VAL A 299 6.37 -17.79 4.32
CA VAL A 299 7.46 -17.03 4.95
C VAL A 299 8.02 -15.99 3.99
N PHE A 300 8.22 -16.35 2.71
CA PHE A 300 8.63 -15.39 1.69
C PHE A 300 7.57 -14.32 1.40
N VAL A 301 6.28 -14.64 1.55
CA VAL A 301 5.19 -13.68 1.45
C VAL A 301 5.27 -12.66 2.58
N MET A 302 5.44 -13.10 3.82
CA MET A 302 5.57 -12.20 4.99
C MET A 302 6.70 -11.18 4.85
N PHE A 303 7.86 -11.61 4.33
CA PHE A 303 9.02 -10.74 4.17
C PHE A 303 9.07 -10.03 2.80
N GLY A 304 8.03 -10.16 1.97
CA GLY A 304 8.01 -9.59 0.62
C GLY A 304 9.02 -10.22 -0.36
N MET A 305 9.77 -11.24 0.07
CA MET A 305 10.81 -11.91 -0.72
C MET A 305 10.27 -12.66 -1.94
N HIS A 306 9.01 -13.10 -1.87
CA HIS A 306 8.36 -13.85 -2.94
C HIS A 306 8.32 -13.08 -4.28
N TRP A 307 8.24 -11.74 -4.25
CA TRP A 307 8.29 -10.90 -5.45
C TRP A 307 9.61 -10.97 -6.19
N GLY A 308 10.71 -11.33 -5.52
CA GLY A 308 11.99 -11.58 -6.17
C GLY A 308 11.97 -12.85 -7.04
N LEU A 309 11.04 -13.77 -6.79
CA LEU A 309 10.96 -15.08 -7.45
C LEU A 309 9.95 -15.11 -8.61
N ILE A 310 8.84 -14.36 -8.51
CA ILE A 310 7.78 -14.30 -9.55
C ILE A 310 8.31 -13.98 -10.97
N PRO A 311 9.27 -13.05 -11.16
CA PRO A 311 9.83 -12.76 -12.49
C PRO A 311 10.48 -13.99 -13.17
N ILE A 312 10.96 -14.96 -12.39
CA ILE A 312 11.53 -16.20 -12.93
C ILE A 312 10.43 -17.04 -13.59
N ALA A 313 9.26 -17.14 -12.96
CA ALA A 313 8.11 -17.84 -13.56
C ALA A 313 7.61 -17.15 -14.83
N MET A 314 7.54 -15.81 -14.84
CA MET A 314 7.15 -15.04 -16.03
C MET A 314 8.11 -15.29 -17.19
N LEU A 315 9.41 -15.33 -16.89
CA LEU A 315 10.43 -15.62 -17.88
C LEU A 315 10.32 -17.05 -18.43
N ASN A 316 10.12 -18.05 -17.57
CA ASN A 316 9.95 -19.45 -17.99
C ASN A 316 8.78 -19.56 -18.98
N LEU A 317 7.63 -18.96 -18.67
CA LEU A 317 6.48 -18.92 -19.57
C LEU A 317 6.79 -18.26 -20.91
N THR A 318 7.60 -17.20 -20.92
CA THR A 318 7.96 -16.49 -22.16
C THR A 318 9.00 -17.25 -23.00
N THR A 319 9.93 -17.96 -22.36
CA THR A 319 11.11 -18.55 -23.03
C THR A 319 10.94 -20.03 -23.37
N ILE A 320 10.29 -20.80 -22.51
CA ILE A 320 10.08 -22.24 -22.68
C ILE A 320 8.59 -22.62 -22.78
N GLY A 321 7.67 -21.65 -22.65
CA GLY A 321 6.23 -21.82 -22.84
C GLY A 321 5.48 -22.35 -21.61
N TYR A 322 6.18 -22.71 -20.53
CA TYR A 322 5.56 -23.19 -19.29
C TYR A 322 6.41 -22.84 -18.07
N ASP A 323 5.82 -22.95 -16.88
CA ASP A 323 6.52 -22.81 -15.60
C ASP A 323 6.16 -23.93 -14.60
N THR A 324 7.13 -24.35 -13.80
CA THR A 324 7.00 -25.39 -12.77
C THR A 324 6.95 -24.82 -11.35
N MET A 325 7.31 -23.55 -11.15
CA MET A 325 7.30 -22.91 -9.84
C MET A 325 5.89 -22.58 -9.39
N ILE A 326 5.10 -21.89 -10.20
CA ILE A 326 3.73 -21.47 -9.85
C ILE A 326 2.85 -22.65 -9.38
N PRO A 327 2.84 -23.82 -10.05
CA PRO A 327 2.07 -24.97 -9.57
C PRO A 327 2.43 -25.44 -8.16
N MET A 328 3.72 -25.58 -7.83
CA MET A 328 4.12 -26.08 -6.50
C MET A 328 3.75 -25.10 -5.36
N LEU A 329 3.66 -23.81 -5.66
CA LEU A 329 3.25 -22.78 -4.68
C LEU A 329 1.78 -22.88 -4.29
N LEU A 330 0.96 -23.50 -5.14
CA LEU A 330 -0.46 -23.71 -4.86
C LEU A 330 -0.67 -24.51 -3.58
N GLY A 331 0.24 -25.47 -3.29
CA GLY A 331 0.24 -26.19 -2.03
C GLY A 331 0.29 -25.25 -0.82
N ALA A 332 1.19 -24.26 -0.83
CA ALA A 332 1.36 -23.30 0.26
C ALA A 332 0.12 -22.43 0.49
N VAL A 333 -0.51 -21.97 -0.59
CA VAL A 333 -1.71 -21.13 -0.57
C VAL A 333 -2.89 -21.89 0.03
N ILE A 334 -3.13 -23.11 -0.46
CA ILE A 334 -4.27 -23.92 -0.02
C ILE A 334 -4.06 -24.48 1.39
N ALA A 335 -2.82 -24.71 1.81
CA ALA A 335 -2.51 -25.07 3.19
C ALA A 335 -2.96 -23.99 4.19
N GLN A 336 -2.82 -22.70 3.85
CA GLN A 336 -3.31 -21.61 4.69
C GLN A 336 -4.84 -21.65 4.81
N ALA A 337 -5.56 -21.95 3.73
CA ALA A 337 -7.00 -22.16 3.77
C ALA A 337 -7.38 -23.34 4.68
N GLY A 338 -6.65 -24.46 4.59
CA GLY A 338 -6.87 -25.64 5.45
C GLY A 338 -6.64 -25.35 6.93
N ALA A 339 -5.54 -24.67 7.26
CA ALA A 339 -5.25 -24.28 8.64
C ALA A 339 -6.27 -23.27 9.19
N ALA A 340 -6.66 -22.27 8.39
CA ALA A 340 -7.68 -21.30 8.80
C ALA A 340 -9.05 -21.96 9.01
N LEU A 341 -9.45 -22.90 8.17
CA LEU A 341 -10.71 -23.63 8.36
C LEU A 341 -10.68 -24.47 9.65
N ALA A 342 -9.57 -25.13 9.94
CA ALA A 342 -9.39 -25.86 11.19
C ALA A 342 -9.51 -24.92 12.41
N VAL A 343 -8.96 -23.70 12.32
CA VAL A 343 -9.16 -22.68 13.35
C VAL A 343 -10.62 -22.28 13.47
N ALA A 344 -11.33 -22.05 12.36
CA ALA A 344 -12.75 -21.68 12.34
C ALA A 344 -13.66 -22.73 13.00
N ILE A 345 -13.35 -24.02 12.82
CA ILE A 345 -14.12 -25.12 13.40
C ILE A 345 -13.80 -25.31 14.88
N LYS A 346 -12.53 -25.18 15.28
CA LYS A 346 -12.08 -25.47 16.65
C LYS A 346 -12.21 -24.28 17.60
N THR A 347 -12.19 -23.05 17.11
CA THR A 347 -12.30 -21.84 17.94
C THR A 347 -13.73 -21.64 18.45
N LYS A 348 -13.85 -21.20 19.71
CA LYS A 348 -15.13 -20.81 20.31
C LYS A 348 -15.40 -19.30 20.24
N ASN A 349 -14.37 -18.48 20.05
CA ASN A 349 -14.50 -17.03 19.92
C ASN A 349 -15.11 -16.66 18.56
N GLN A 350 -16.21 -15.89 18.57
CA GLN A 350 -16.98 -15.52 17.37
C GLN A 350 -16.21 -14.61 16.41
N LYS A 351 -15.43 -13.65 16.91
CA LYS A 351 -14.61 -12.75 16.08
C LYS A 351 -13.53 -13.54 15.35
N ARG A 352 -12.79 -14.39 16.05
CA ARG A 352 -11.77 -15.28 15.49
C ARG A 352 -12.39 -16.28 14.52
N LYS A 353 -13.59 -16.80 14.81
CA LYS A 353 -14.34 -17.67 13.90
C LYS A 353 -14.68 -16.95 12.59
N ALA A 354 -15.22 -15.74 12.67
CA ALA A 354 -15.55 -14.93 11.50
C ALA A 354 -14.29 -14.61 10.66
N LEU A 355 -13.20 -14.20 11.31
CA LEU A 355 -11.91 -13.95 10.66
C LEU A 355 -11.34 -15.22 9.99
N ALA A 356 -11.42 -16.37 10.65
CA ALA A 356 -10.95 -17.64 10.13
C ALA A 356 -11.78 -18.15 8.95
N ILE A 357 -13.11 -17.97 8.97
CA ILE A 357 -13.99 -18.29 7.83
C ILE A 357 -13.65 -17.39 6.64
N SER A 358 -13.63 -16.07 6.86
CA SER A 358 -13.30 -15.10 5.81
C SER A 358 -11.90 -15.37 5.24
N GLY A 359 -10.92 -15.58 6.11
CA GLY A 359 -9.54 -15.93 5.74
C GLY A 359 -9.42 -17.26 4.98
N THR A 360 -10.30 -18.22 5.24
CA THR A 360 -10.34 -19.46 4.45
C THR A 360 -10.76 -19.16 3.01
N LEU A 361 -11.83 -18.39 2.83
CA LEU A 361 -12.31 -18.01 1.49
C LEU A 361 -11.25 -17.20 0.74
N THR A 362 -10.65 -16.18 1.36
CA THR A 362 -9.64 -15.35 0.68
C THR A 362 -8.42 -16.16 0.26
N ALA A 363 -7.96 -17.09 1.11
CA ALA A 363 -6.83 -17.96 0.79
C ALA A 363 -7.11 -18.91 -0.37
N VAL A 364 -8.34 -19.44 -0.51
CA VAL A 364 -8.74 -20.26 -1.67
C VAL A 364 -8.60 -19.47 -2.98
N PHE A 365 -8.90 -18.17 -2.94
CA PHE A 365 -8.74 -17.24 -4.07
C PHE A 365 -7.31 -16.70 -4.22
N GLY A 366 -6.34 -17.17 -3.44
CA GLY A 366 -4.94 -16.78 -3.58
C GLY A 366 -4.53 -15.53 -2.81
N ILE A 367 -5.43 -14.95 -2.00
CA ILE A 367 -5.14 -13.81 -1.13
C ILE A 367 -4.91 -14.35 0.29
N THR A 368 -3.65 -14.44 0.66
CA THR A 368 -3.22 -15.16 1.88
C THR A 368 -2.87 -14.24 3.04
N GLU A 369 -2.66 -12.95 2.78
CA GLU A 369 -2.33 -11.91 3.75
C GLU A 369 -3.35 -11.82 4.91
N PRO A 370 -4.67 -11.69 4.68
CA PRO A 370 -5.64 -11.64 5.79
C PRO A 370 -5.68 -12.94 6.59
N THR A 371 -5.37 -14.07 5.96
CA THR A 371 -5.35 -15.40 6.58
C THR A 371 -4.11 -15.60 7.44
N VAL A 372 -2.95 -15.23 6.92
CA VAL A 372 -1.67 -15.33 7.61
C VAL A 372 -1.65 -14.38 8.79
N TYR A 373 -1.88 -13.08 8.56
CA TYR A 373 -1.78 -12.07 9.62
C TYR A 373 -2.96 -12.10 10.59
N GLY A 374 -4.16 -12.41 10.12
CA GLY A 374 -5.38 -12.37 10.93
C GLY A 374 -5.65 -13.67 11.71
N VAL A 375 -5.08 -14.80 11.28
CA VAL A 375 -5.50 -16.13 11.79
C VAL A 375 -4.30 -17.01 12.12
N THR A 376 -3.49 -17.40 11.15
CA THR A 376 -2.55 -18.51 11.35
C THR A 376 -1.28 -18.08 12.07
N LEU A 377 -0.71 -16.93 11.73
CA LEU A 377 0.54 -16.41 12.32
C LEU A 377 0.38 -16.03 13.79
N PRO A 378 -0.67 -15.30 14.23
CA PRO A 378 -0.86 -14.99 15.65
C PRO A 378 -0.94 -16.24 16.53
N LEU A 379 -1.54 -17.31 16.00
CA LEU A 379 -1.71 -18.59 16.71
C LEU A 379 -0.48 -19.50 16.61
N LYS A 380 0.52 -19.16 15.78
CA LYS A 380 1.79 -19.88 15.52
C LYS A 380 1.65 -21.33 15.05
N LYS A 381 1.05 -22.21 15.86
CA LYS A 381 0.84 -23.63 15.56
C LYS A 381 0.05 -23.85 14.25
N PRO A 382 -1.05 -23.12 13.98
CA PRO A 382 -1.73 -23.22 12.68
C PRO A 382 -0.84 -22.76 11.52
N PHE A 383 0.02 -21.75 11.72
CA PHE A 383 0.98 -21.33 10.69
C PHE A 383 2.02 -22.42 10.40
N TYR A 384 2.57 -23.09 11.42
CA TYR A 384 3.48 -24.23 11.22
C TYR A 384 2.79 -25.40 10.53
N ALA A 385 1.54 -25.71 10.91
CA ALA A 385 0.73 -26.72 10.25
C ALA A 385 0.50 -26.39 8.76
N ALA A 386 0.23 -25.13 8.44
CA ALA A 386 0.12 -24.67 7.06
C ALA A 386 1.45 -24.80 6.29
N CYS A 387 2.59 -24.49 6.91
CA CYS A 387 3.90 -24.68 6.27
C CYS A 387 4.17 -26.18 5.99
N ILE A 388 3.82 -27.07 6.91
CA ILE A 388 3.99 -28.52 6.72
C ILE A 388 3.06 -29.04 5.63
N GLY A 389 1.77 -28.67 5.66
CA GLY A 389 0.82 -29.03 4.61
C GLY A 389 1.28 -28.52 3.25
N GLY A 390 1.72 -27.27 3.19
CA GLY A 390 2.26 -26.64 1.99
C GLY A 390 3.49 -27.36 1.43
N ALA A 391 4.41 -27.79 2.30
CA ALA A 391 5.56 -28.59 1.90
C ALA A 391 5.15 -29.93 1.28
N VAL A 392 4.21 -30.65 1.90
CA VAL A 392 3.76 -31.95 1.36
C VAL A 392 3.02 -31.75 0.03
N GLY A 393 2.10 -30.79 -0.04
CA GLY A 393 1.39 -30.47 -1.27
C GLY A 393 2.33 -30.03 -2.39
N GLY A 394 3.23 -29.10 -2.09
CA GLY A 394 4.23 -28.61 -3.04
C GLY A 394 5.16 -29.73 -3.54
N ALA A 395 5.58 -30.64 -2.65
CA ALA A 395 6.40 -31.79 -3.01
C ALA A 395 5.68 -32.77 -3.95
N ILE A 396 4.39 -33.03 -3.73
CA ILE A 396 3.57 -33.88 -4.60
C ILE A 396 3.42 -33.24 -5.99
N ILE A 397 3.08 -31.94 -6.03
CA ILE A 397 2.86 -31.20 -7.28
C ILE A 397 4.16 -31.11 -8.09
N ALA A 398 5.26 -30.74 -7.43
CA ALA A 398 6.57 -30.63 -8.06
C ALA A 398 7.12 -32.00 -8.49
N GLY A 399 6.98 -33.03 -7.65
CA GLY A 399 7.41 -34.40 -7.94
C GLY A 399 6.68 -35.01 -9.13
N ALA A 400 5.42 -34.65 -9.34
CA ALA A 400 4.65 -35.06 -10.51
C ALA A 400 4.94 -34.21 -11.76
N GLY A 401 5.82 -33.20 -11.66
CA GLY A 401 6.20 -32.34 -12.78
C GLY A 401 5.05 -31.51 -13.34
N VAL A 402 4.13 -31.07 -12.49
CA VAL A 402 3.01 -30.21 -12.90
C VAL A 402 3.55 -28.89 -13.44
N LYS A 403 2.99 -28.46 -14.57
CA LYS A 403 3.36 -27.24 -15.29
C LYS A 403 2.15 -26.33 -15.42
N THR A 404 2.39 -25.02 -15.44
CA THR A 404 1.42 -24.03 -15.88
C THR A 404 1.81 -23.42 -17.21
N PHE A 405 0.83 -23.08 -18.03
CA PHE A 405 1.01 -22.51 -19.37
C PHE A 405 0.48 -21.07 -19.46
N ALA A 406 -0.07 -20.54 -18.37
CA ALA A 406 -0.61 -19.20 -18.30
C ALA A 406 -0.27 -18.56 -16.96
N MET A 407 0.11 -17.27 -16.99
CA MET A 407 0.22 -16.50 -15.75
C MET A 407 -1.16 -16.13 -15.21
N GLY A 408 -1.28 -16.27 -13.89
CA GLY A 408 -2.44 -15.87 -13.11
C GLY A 408 -2.10 -15.82 -11.62
N LEU A 409 -3.05 -15.34 -10.82
CA LEU A 409 -2.93 -15.36 -9.37
C LEU A 409 -2.88 -16.81 -8.86
N VAL A 410 -1.91 -17.14 -8.01
CA VAL A 410 -1.74 -18.49 -7.44
C VAL A 410 -2.92 -18.80 -6.53
N SER A 411 -3.87 -19.59 -7.01
CA SER A 411 -5.14 -19.86 -6.34
C SER A 411 -5.72 -21.18 -6.83
N LEU A 412 -6.81 -21.63 -6.21
CA LEU A 412 -7.53 -22.80 -6.72
C LEU A 412 -7.99 -22.60 -8.19
N LEU A 413 -8.20 -21.34 -8.59
CA LEU A 413 -8.56 -20.95 -9.96
C LEU A 413 -7.40 -21.08 -10.96
N SER A 414 -6.17 -21.36 -10.52
CA SER A 414 -5.03 -21.58 -11.41
C SER A 414 -5.01 -22.99 -12.04
N ILE A 415 -5.76 -23.95 -11.48
CA ILE A 415 -5.73 -25.35 -11.92
C ILE A 415 -6.04 -25.52 -13.41
N PRO A 416 -7.04 -24.85 -14.00
CA PRO A 416 -7.25 -24.93 -15.45
C PRO A 416 -6.05 -24.46 -16.28
N GLY A 417 -5.27 -23.51 -15.77
CA GLY A 417 -4.01 -23.06 -16.40
C GLY A 417 -2.89 -24.10 -16.36
N PHE A 418 -3.11 -25.26 -15.74
CA PHE A 418 -2.20 -26.41 -15.79
C PHE A 418 -2.53 -27.37 -16.94
N ILE A 419 -3.68 -27.19 -17.60
CA ILE A 419 -4.03 -27.96 -18.79
C ILE A 419 -3.06 -27.57 -19.90
N SER A 420 -2.46 -28.57 -20.55
CA SER A 420 -1.49 -28.30 -21.61
C SER A 420 -2.13 -27.62 -22.80
N THR A 421 -1.50 -26.55 -23.24
CA THR A 421 -1.80 -25.82 -24.47
C THR A 421 -0.73 -26.07 -25.56
N ILE A 422 0.29 -26.90 -25.27
CA ILE A 422 1.45 -27.15 -26.13
C ILE A 422 1.50 -28.64 -26.48
N ASP A 423 1.48 -28.95 -27.77
CA ASP A 423 1.61 -30.31 -28.27
C ASP A 423 2.91 -30.97 -27.79
N GLY A 424 2.80 -32.14 -27.15
CA GLY A 424 3.94 -32.92 -26.65
C GLY A 424 4.47 -32.52 -25.26
N VAL A 425 3.92 -31.48 -24.62
CA VAL A 425 4.28 -31.13 -23.22
C VAL A 425 3.13 -31.52 -22.30
N GLU A 426 3.25 -32.66 -21.61
CA GLU A 426 2.22 -33.08 -20.65
C GLU A 426 2.37 -32.38 -19.30
N SER A 427 1.23 -32.12 -18.65
CA SER A 427 1.12 -31.62 -17.28
C SER A 427 0.11 -32.46 -16.52
N ASN A 428 0.52 -32.97 -15.36
CA ASN A 428 -0.29 -33.91 -14.59
C ASN A 428 -1.29 -33.18 -13.68
N VAL A 429 -2.37 -32.66 -14.26
CA VAL A 429 -3.42 -31.89 -13.54
C VAL A 429 -4.05 -32.71 -12.41
N VAL A 430 -4.17 -34.03 -12.58
CA VAL A 430 -4.69 -34.93 -11.53
C VAL A 430 -3.81 -34.89 -10.29
N MET A 431 -2.49 -34.99 -10.48
CA MET A 431 -1.53 -34.87 -9.36
C MET A 431 -1.51 -33.47 -8.76
N ALA A 432 -1.82 -32.43 -9.55
CA ALA A 432 -2.02 -31.09 -9.01
C ALA A 432 -3.18 -31.06 -8.01
N VAL A 433 -4.34 -31.62 -8.39
CA VAL A 433 -5.51 -31.73 -7.50
C VAL A 433 -5.20 -32.57 -6.27
N ILE A 434 -4.53 -33.71 -6.43
CA ILE A 434 -4.14 -34.56 -5.29
C ILE A 434 -3.22 -33.81 -4.33
N GLY A 435 -2.20 -33.10 -4.84
CA GLY A 435 -1.29 -32.31 -4.01
C GLY A 435 -1.99 -31.17 -3.30
N VAL A 436 -2.93 -30.49 -3.95
CA VAL A 436 -3.78 -29.45 -3.35
C VAL A 436 -4.64 -30.01 -2.21
N VAL A 437 -5.34 -31.11 -2.45
CA VAL A 437 -6.18 -31.78 -1.45
C VAL A 437 -5.35 -32.29 -0.28
N ALA A 438 -4.19 -32.91 -0.55
CA ALA A 438 -3.26 -33.35 0.47
C ALA A 438 -2.77 -32.18 1.32
N SER A 439 -2.38 -31.07 0.69
CA SER A 439 -1.96 -29.85 1.38
C SER A 439 -3.01 -29.33 2.35
N PHE A 440 -4.25 -29.23 1.87
CA PHE A 440 -5.39 -28.78 2.65
C PHE A 440 -5.65 -29.69 3.85
N ILE A 441 -5.77 -31.01 3.59
CA ILE A 441 -6.11 -32.00 4.62
C ILE A 441 -5.02 -32.08 5.69
N ILE A 442 -3.74 -32.06 5.28
CA ILE A 442 -2.62 -32.13 6.22
C ILE A 442 -2.57 -30.88 7.09
N ALA A 443 -2.67 -29.69 6.49
CA ALA A 443 -2.69 -28.44 7.26
C ALA A 443 -3.90 -28.40 8.21
N PHE A 444 -5.07 -28.82 7.75
CA PHE A 444 -6.30 -28.89 8.54
C PHE A 444 -6.16 -29.87 9.72
N ALA A 445 -5.78 -31.12 9.45
CA ALA A 445 -5.65 -32.16 10.45
C ALA A 445 -4.55 -31.83 11.47
N LEU A 446 -3.38 -31.37 11.03
CA LEU A 446 -2.30 -30.95 11.92
C LEU A 446 -2.72 -29.78 12.80
N THR A 447 -3.47 -28.80 12.26
CA THR A 447 -3.99 -27.69 13.06
C THR A 447 -4.96 -28.17 14.14
N LEU A 448 -5.81 -29.16 13.83
CA LEU A 448 -6.70 -29.76 14.83
C LEU A 448 -5.94 -30.56 15.90
N VAL A 449 -4.91 -31.31 15.51
CA VAL A 449 -4.12 -32.17 16.40
C VAL A 449 -3.16 -31.37 17.28
N LEU A 450 -2.33 -30.50 16.69
CA LEU A 450 -1.40 -29.64 17.42
C LEU A 450 -2.13 -28.69 18.38
N GLY A 451 -3.39 -28.39 18.03
CA GLY A 451 -4.20 -27.39 18.68
C GLY A 451 -3.56 -26.02 18.63
N PHE A 452 -4.26 -25.07 19.20
CA PHE A 452 -3.83 -23.70 19.38
C PHE A 452 -4.53 -23.20 20.64
N ASP A 453 -4.14 -22.05 21.17
CA ASP A 453 -4.85 -21.49 22.32
C ASP A 453 -6.29 -21.17 21.91
N THR A 454 -7.17 -22.09 22.30
CA THR A 454 -8.61 -22.05 22.07
C THR A 454 -9.32 -21.24 23.12
N GLU A 455 -8.59 -20.56 24.01
CA GLU A 455 -9.17 -19.71 25.04
C GLU A 455 -10.30 -18.92 24.40
N ALA A 456 -11.49 -19.15 24.95
CA ALA A 456 -12.55 -18.20 24.78
C ALA A 456 -11.94 -16.92 25.30
N GLU A 457 -11.60 -16.00 24.40
CA GLU A 457 -11.92 -14.62 24.70
C GLU A 457 -13.45 -14.60 24.84
N GLU A 458 -13.98 -15.11 25.96
CA GLU A 458 -14.79 -14.25 26.80
C GLU A 458 -13.94 -13.02 26.98
N VAL A 459 -14.53 -11.86 26.83
CA VAL A 459 -13.91 -10.66 27.35
C VAL A 459 -13.86 -10.84 28.87
N GLU A 460 -12.95 -11.68 29.37
CA GLU A 460 -12.50 -11.66 30.74
C GLU A 460 -11.66 -10.39 30.87
N GLU A 461 -12.40 -9.30 31.04
CA GLU A 461 -12.19 -8.39 32.16
C GLU A 461 -11.79 -9.21 33.40
N LYS A 462 -10.51 -9.58 33.52
CA LYS A 462 -9.74 -9.82 34.75
C LYS A 462 -8.42 -10.50 34.41
N THR A 463 -7.48 -9.72 33.89
CA THR A 463 -6.02 -9.71 34.16
C THR A 463 -5.16 -9.07 33.04
N ALA A 464 -5.76 -8.37 32.09
CA ALA A 464 -5.02 -7.54 31.11
C ALA A 464 -4.89 -6.05 31.50
N SER A 465 -5.15 -5.66 32.76
CA SER A 465 -5.27 -4.25 33.16
C SER A 465 -3.95 -3.46 33.25
N LYS A 466 -2.89 -3.87 32.55
CA LYS A 466 -1.68 -3.03 32.47
C LYS A 466 -1.40 -2.45 31.10
N ASN A 467 -1.88 -3.05 30.01
CA ASN A 467 -1.43 -2.66 28.67
C ASN A 467 -2.54 -2.20 27.72
N ARG A 468 -3.81 -2.15 28.14
CA ARG A 468 -4.90 -1.61 27.30
C ARG A 468 -5.87 -0.78 28.13
N GLU A 469 -6.35 0.30 27.53
CA GLU A 469 -7.35 1.20 28.10
C GLU A 469 -8.43 1.45 27.05
N THR A 470 -9.70 1.18 27.39
CA THR A 470 -10.83 1.46 26.50
C THR A 470 -11.56 2.70 26.99
N LEU A 471 -11.73 3.67 26.09
CA LEU A 471 -12.47 4.89 26.31
C LEU A 471 -13.93 4.68 25.90
N LYS A 472 -14.85 5.12 26.76
CA LYS A 472 -16.29 5.18 26.47
C LYS A 472 -16.63 6.40 25.61
N SER A 473 -17.71 6.32 24.85
CA SER A 473 -18.20 7.45 24.06
C SER A 473 -18.67 8.58 24.97
N PRO A 474 -18.14 9.81 24.79
CA PRO A 474 -18.58 10.96 25.57
C PRO A 474 -19.85 11.62 25.00
N LEU A 475 -20.34 11.18 23.84
CA LEU A 475 -21.50 11.73 23.13
C LEU A 475 -22.35 10.62 22.49
N THR A 476 -23.64 10.92 22.26
CA THR A 476 -24.53 10.12 21.42
C THR A 476 -24.65 10.79 20.06
N GLY A 477 -24.43 10.05 18.96
CA GLY A 477 -24.51 10.61 17.61
C GLY A 477 -23.89 9.75 16.51
N LYS A 478 -23.65 10.37 15.36
CA LYS A 478 -23.01 9.72 14.21
C LYS A 478 -21.50 9.87 14.30
N ILE A 479 -20.77 8.78 14.09
CA ILE A 479 -19.30 8.84 14.02
C ILE A 479 -18.89 9.41 12.67
N VAL A 480 -17.99 10.39 12.72
CA VAL A 480 -17.41 11.06 11.56
C VAL A 480 -15.91 10.75 11.56
N PRO A 481 -15.34 10.23 10.46
CA PRO A 481 -13.90 10.05 10.34
C PRO A 481 -13.17 11.37 10.59
N MET A 482 -12.03 11.33 11.28
CA MET A 482 -11.30 12.55 11.61
C MET A 482 -10.95 13.36 10.34
N THR A 483 -10.69 12.70 9.21
CA THR A 483 -10.42 13.32 7.91
C THR A 483 -11.57 14.13 7.32
N GLU A 484 -12.79 13.96 7.82
CA GLU A 484 -13.99 14.70 7.39
C GLU A 484 -14.36 15.85 8.34
N VAL A 485 -13.59 16.05 9.41
CA VAL A 485 -13.76 17.20 10.31
C VAL A 485 -13.38 18.48 9.55
N PRO A 486 -14.21 19.54 9.57
CA PRO A 486 -13.94 20.79 8.86
C PRO A 486 -12.93 21.68 9.60
N ASP A 487 -11.85 21.07 10.10
CA ASP A 487 -10.70 21.71 10.72
C ASP A 487 -9.46 20.87 10.45
N GLU A 488 -8.45 21.49 9.86
CA GLU A 488 -7.27 20.78 9.37
C GLU A 488 -6.36 20.28 10.51
N VAL A 489 -6.37 20.95 11.66
CA VAL A 489 -5.54 20.57 12.81
C VAL A 489 -6.06 19.25 13.39
N PHE A 490 -7.38 19.09 13.47
CA PHE A 490 -8.01 17.82 13.79
C PHE A 490 -7.87 16.80 12.64
N ALA A 491 -8.23 17.17 11.40
CA ALA A 491 -8.28 16.25 10.27
C ALA A 491 -6.93 15.67 9.84
N SER A 492 -5.83 16.38 10.07
CA SER A 492 -4.46 15.90 9.83
C SER A 492 -3.95 14.93 10.90
N GLY A 493 -4.63 14.83 12.05
CA GLY A 493 -4.17 14.07 13.22
C GLY A 493 -3.01 14.74 13.97
N ALA A 494 -2.72 16.02 13.71
CA ALA A 494 -1.60 16.74 14.34
C ALA A 494 -1.77 16.89 15.87
N LEU A 495 -3.02 16.97 16.36
CA LEU A 495 -3.34 16.99 17.78
C LEU A 495 -3.41 15.60 18.42
N GLY A 496 -3.19 14.53 17.66
CA GLY A 496 -3.27 13.15 18.12
C GLY A 496 -4.27 12.31 17.32
N LYS A 497 -4.39 11.03 17.71
CA LYS A 497 -5.32 10.08 17.07
C LYS A 497 -6.68 10.14 17.76
N GLY A 498 -7.76 10.01 17.01
CA GLY A 498 -9.12 10.04 17.55
C GLY A 498 -10.20 9.95 16.48
N LEU A 499 -11.43 10.17 16.89
CA LEU A 499 -12.62 10.21 16.03
C LEU A 499 -13.46 11.45 16.36
N ALA A 500 -14.31 11.88 15.43
CA ALA A 500 -15.28 12.93 15.69
C ALA A 500 -16.69 12.34 15.79
N ILE A 501 -17.54 13.00 16.56
CA ILE A 501 -18.96 12.64 16.67
C ILE A 501 -19.78 13.86 16.26
N GLU A 502 -20.76 13.67 15.38
CA GLU A 502 -21.83 14.62 15.15
C GLU A 502 -22.97 14.33 16.15
N PRO A 503 -23.11 15.12 17.22
CA PRO A 503 -23.98 14.78 18.34
C PRO A 503 -25.45 14.98 18.00
N THR A 504 -26.29 14.08 18.52
CA THR A 504 -27.76 14.22 18.51
C THR A 504 -28.30 14.68 19.87
N ILE A 505 -27.50 14.55 20.93
CA ILE A 505 -27.80 14.98 22.30
C ILE A 505 -26.72 15.96 22.78
N GLY A 506 -27.14 17.08 23.35
CA GLY A 506 -26.28 18.17 23.82
C GLY A 506 -25.63 17.93 25.19
N GLU A 507 -25.11 16.74 25.45
CA GLU A 507 -24.53 16.35 26.73
C GLU A 507 -23.16 15.69 26.54
N LEU A 508 -22.08 16.40 26.86
CA LEU A 508 -20.72 15.86 26.84
C LEU A 508 -20.42 15.18 28.18
N ARG A 509 -20.05 13.89 28.14
CA ARG A 509 -19.77 13.05 29.32
C ARG A 509 -18.30 12.61 29.37
N ALA A 510 -17.84 12.19 30.54
CA ALA A 510 -16.49 11.71 30.73
C ALA A 510 -16.27 10.34 30.05
N PRO A 511 -15.25 10.20 29.18
CA PRO A 511 -14.98 8.94 28.48
C PRO A 511 -14.29 7.87 29.35
N ALA A 512 -13.70 8.26 30.49
CA ALA A 512 -13.02 7.37 31.43
C ALA A 512 -12.99 7.97 32.84
N ASN A 513 -12.46 7.23 33.81
CA ASN A 513 -12.12 7.80 35.11
C ASN A 513 -10.85 8.64 35.00
N GLY A 514 -10.81 9.80 35.67
CA GLY A 514 -9.62 10.65 35.66
C GLY A 514 -9.85 12.02 36.24
N VAL A 515 -8.99 12.96 35.85
CA VAL A 515 -8.98 14.35 36.31
C VAL A 515 -9.19 15.28 35.13
N ILE A 516 -10.03 16.31 35.31
CA ILE A 516 -10.18 17.39 34.33
C ILE A 516 -8.90 18.23 34.33
N ALA A 517 -8.07 18.03 33.32
CA ALA A 517 -6.79 18.72 33.17
C ALA A 517 -6.98 20.20 32.83
N THR A 518 -7.95 20.50 31.96
CA THR A 518 -8.30 21.86 31.53
C THR A 518 -9.77 21.91 31.15
N ILE A 519 -10.47 22.96 31.57
CA ILE A 519 -11.77 23.33 30.98
C ILE A 519 -11.69 24.76 30.47
N PHE A 520 -12.05 24.98 29.22
CA PHE A 520 -11.92 26.32 28.62
C PHE A 520 -12.98 27.27 29.20
N PRO A 521 -12.68 28.58 29.38
CA PRO A 521 -13.60 29.53 30.02
C PRO A 521 -14.99 29.56 29.39
N THR A 522 -15.06 29.46 28.06
CA THR A 522 -16.29 29.46 27.26
C THR A 522 -16.96 28.08 27.17
N GLY A 523 -16.41 27.02 27.77
CA GLY A 523 -17.03 25.68 27.80
C GLY A 523 -17.00 24.88 26.49
N HIS A 524 -16.45 25.43 25.40
CA HIS A 524 -16.37 24.78 24.09
C HIS A 524 -15.45 23.55 24.04
N ALA A 525 -14.51 23.40 24.98
CA ALA A 525 -13.60 22.27 25.00
C ALA A 525 -13.24 21.85 26.43
N VAL A 526 -12.96 20.55 26.57
CA VAL A 526 -12.56 19.92 27.82
C VAL A 526 -11.35 19.02 27.56
N GLY A 527 -10.28 19.25 28.31
CA GLY A 527 -9.10 18.39 28.39
C GLY A 527 -9.13 17.55 29.66
N MET A 528 -8.88 16.26 29.55
CA MET A 528 -8.91 15.30 30.64
C MET A 528 -7.66 14.43 30.61
N THR A 529 -7.13 14.07 31.78
CA THR A 529 -6.12 13.02 31.91
C THR A 529 -6.76 11.84 32.62
N THR A 530 -6.76 10.66 31.99
CA THR A 530 -7.32 9.45 32.59
C THR A 530 -6.43 8.94 33.73
N ASP A 531 -6.98 8.14 34.65
CA ASP A 531 -6.21 7.48 35.72
C ASP A 531 -5.06 6.61 35.17
N ASN A 532 -5.17 6.21 33.90
CA ASN A 532 -4.19 5.42 33.18
C ASN A 532 -3.21 6.28 32.36
N GLY A 533 -3.33 7.61 32.35
CA GLY A 533 -2.36 8.51 31.72
C GLY A 533 -2.63 8.87 30.26
N ALA A 534 -3.81 8.54 29.71
CA ALA A 534 -4.23 9.08 28.42
C ALA A 534 -4.69 10.53 28.58
N GLU A 535 -4.19 11.43 27.73
CA GLU A 535 -4.64 12.81 27.66
C GLU A 535 -5.67 12.94 26.53
N ILE A 536 -6.88 13.35 26.87
CA ILE A 536 -8.03 13.41 25.97
C ILE A 536 -8.48 14.85 25.84
N LEU A 537 -8.56 15.33 24.60
CA LEU A 537 -9.16 16.61 24.25
C LEU A 537 -10.50 16.37 23.55
N MET A 538 -11.57 16.94 24.11
CA MET A 538 -12.92 16.93 23.55
C MET A 538 -13.31 18.35 23.19
N HIS A 539 -13.52 18.62 21.89
CA HIS A 539 -13.82 19.97 21.39
C HIS A 539 -15.22 20.04 20.78
N ILE A 540 -16.17 20.66 21.48
CA ILE A 540 -17.59 20.67 21.12
C ILE A 540 -17.85 21.65 19.96
N GLY A 541 -18.12 21.11 18.78
CA GLY A 541 -18.33 21.90 17.55
C GLY A 541 -17.05 22.60 17.07
N MET A 542 -17.11 23.21 15.87
CA MET A 542 -15.98 23.96 15.30
C MET A 542 -16.18 25.47 15.43
N ASP A 543 -15.09 26.17 15.77
CA ASP A 543 -15.05 27.62 16.02
C ASP A 543 -16.05 28.12 17.08
N THR A 544 -16.55 27.23 17.94
CA THR A 544 -17.57 27.53 18.97
C THR A 544 -17.05 28.39 20.11
N VAL A 545 -15.73 28.62 20.19
CA VAL A 545 -15.12 29.61 21.08
C VAL A 545 -15.66 31.03 20.83
N GLU A 546 -16.00 31.36 19.57
CA GLU A 546 -16.57 32.67 19.18
C GLU A 546 -17.98 32.90 19.74
N LEU A 547 -18.63 31.87 20.28
CA LEU A 547 -19.91 32.02 20.98
C LEU A 547 -19.73 32.60 22.39
N GLU A 548 -18.49 32.82 22.85
CA GLU A 548 -18.17 33.45 24.14
C GLU A 548 -18.88 32.79 25.33
N GLY A 549 -19.12 31.48 25.25
CA GLY A 549 -19.82 30.69 26.26
C GLY A 549 -21.34 30.65 26.14
N GLN A 550 -21.92 31.33 25.15
CA GLN A 550 -23.36 31.28 24.91
C GLN A 550 -23.78 29.90 24.39
N GLY A 551 -24.65 29.23 25.15
CA GLY A 551 -25.14 27.90 24.80
C GLY A 551 -24.31 26.75 25.38
N PHE A 552 -23.37 27.04 26.29
CA PHE A 552 -22.61 26.05 27.05
C PHE A 552 -22.82 26.23 28.55
N ASP A 553 -23.09 25.14 29.26
CA ASP A 553 -23.22 25.09 30.71
C ASP A 553 -22.23 24.07 31.27
N LYS A 554 -21.28 24.52 32.08
CA LYS A 554 -20.17 23.71 32.59
C LYS A 554 -20.56 23.08 33.92
N MET A 555 -20.43 21.77 34.02
CA MET A 555 -20.77 21.01 35.24
C MET A 555 -19.55 20.70 36.11
N VAL A 556 -18.34 20.92 35.58
CA VAL A 556 -17.07 20.59 36.22
C VAL A 556 -16.09 21.77 36.16
N ALA A 557 -15.11 21.76 37.04
CA ALA A 557 -13.98 22.68 37.08
C ALA A 557 -12.64 21.95 36.84
N GLN A 558 -11.61 22.73 36.52
CA GLN A 558 -10.26 22.20 36.39
C GLN A 558 -9.79 21.60 37.73
N GLY A 559 -9.22 20.39 37.68
CA GLY A 559 -8.77 19.64 38.85
C GLY A 559 -9.82 18.70 39.44
N ASP A 560 -11.06 18.73 38.98
CA ASP A 560 -12.11 17.82 39.44
C ASP A 560 -11.81 16.38 39.03
N LYS A 561 -12.06 15.44 39.96
CA LYS A 561 -12.06 14.01 39.67
C LYS A 561 -13.43 13.59 39.17
N VAL A 562 -13.46 12.91 38.05
CA VAL A 562 -14.70 12.42 37.43
C VAL A 562 -14.60 10.92 37.14
N LYS A 563 -15.76 10.26 37.12
CA LYS A 563 -15.91 8.87 36.69
C LYS A 563 -16.44 8.83 35.27
N ALA A 564 -16.17 7.73 34.57
CA ALA A 564 -16.73 7.49 33.24
C ALA A 564 -18.26 7.66 33.26
N GLY A 565 -18.80 8.45 32.33
CA GLY A 565 -20.22 8.78 32.22
C GLY A 565 -20.67 10.03 32.98
N ASP A 566 -19.84 10.61 33.86
CA ASP A 566 -20.15 11.86 34.54
C ASP A 566 -20.34 13.00 33.53
N LEU A 567 -21.32 13.86 33.78
CA LEU A 567 -21.64 14.96 32.88
C LEU A 567 -20.62 16.09 33.04
N LEU A 568 -20.02 16.52 31.92
CA LEU A 568 -18.97 17.54 31.90
C LEU A 568 -19.52 18.90 31.45
N VAL A 569 -20.22 18.92 30.32
CA VAL A 569 -20.76 20.14 29.71
C VAL A 569 -22.11 19.82 29.06
N LYS A 570 -23.11 20.66 29.32
CA LYS A 570 -24.34 20.70 28.50
C LYS A 570 -24.20 21.78 27.44
N PHE A 571 -24.63 21.49 26.23
CA PHE A 571 -24.57 22.45 25.14
C PHE A 571 -25.83 22.42 24.27
N ASP A 572 -26.20 23.57 23.73
CA ASP A 572 -27.39 23.72 22.88
C ASP A 572 -27.01 23.54 21.40
N ILE A 573 -27.31 22.35 20.86
CA ILE A 573 -27.03 21.99 19.46
C ILE A 573 -27.73 22.95 18.48
N GLU A 574 -28.99 23.32 18.76
CA GLU A 574 -29.77 24.18 17.87
C GLU A 574 -29.21 25.61 17.85
N LYS A 575 -28.78 26.10 19.02
CA LYS A 575 -28.13 27.41 19.12
C LYS A 575 -26.79 27.45 18.40
N ILE A 576 -25.98 26.38 18.48
CA ILE A 576 -24.73 26.27 17.72
C ILE A 576 -25.01 26.28 16.21
N LYS A 577 -25.97 25.48 15.74
CA LYS A 577 -26.35 25.45 14.32
C LYS A 577 -26.90 26.80 13.84
N ALA A 578 -27.71 27.48 14.65
CA ALA A 578 -28.26 28.81 14.34
C ALA A 578 -27.18 29.88 14.17
N SER A 579 -26.01 29.71 14.80
CA SER A 579 -24.84 30.58 14.63
C SER A 579 -24.01 30.29 13.38
N GLY A 580 -24.42 29.31 12.57
CA GLY A 580 -23.71 28.90 11.34
C GLY A 580 -22.49 28.02 11.58
N LYS A 581 -22.31 27.49 12.80
CA LYS A 581 -21.14 26.71 13.19
C LYS A 581 -21.42 25.19 13.16
N PRO A 582 -20.46 24.35 12.72
CA PRO A 582 -20.59 22.90 12.78
C PRO A 582 -20.67 22.38 14.22
N THR A 583 -21.51 21.36 14.46
CA THR A 583 -21.62 20.68 15.77
C THR A 583 -20.72 19.44 15.87
N ILE A 584 -20.01 19.10 14.79
CA ILE A 584 -19.03 18.00 14.75
C ILE A 584 -18.02 18.23 15.87
N THR A 585 -17.89 17.24 16.75
CA THR A 585 -17.11 17.32 17.98
C THR A 585 -15.94 16.33 17.94
N PRO A 586 -14.71 16.78 17.67
CA PRO A 586 -13.52 15.94 17.73
C PRO A 586 -13.20 15.47 19.15
N ILE A 587 -12.85 14.20 19.29
CA ILE A 587 -12.39 13.57 20.52
C ILE A 587 -11.03 12.92 20.22
N VAL A 588 -9.97 13.49 20.78
CA VAL A 588 -8.58 13.17 20.40
C VAL A 588 -7.75 12.79 21.60
N VAL A 589 -6.91 11.77 21.45
CA VAL A 589 -5.88 11.40 22.43
C VAL A 589 -4.61 12.18 22.10
N THR A 590 -4.31 13.21 22.87
CA THR A 590 -3.25 14.18 22.55
C THR A 590 -1.85 13.62 22.71
N ASN A 591 -1.68 12.67 23.62
CA ASN A 591 -0.44 11.91 23.78
C ASN A 591 -0.49 10.55 23.06
N SER A 592 -1.17 10.45 21.91
CA SER A 592 -1.31 9.19 21.16
C SER A 592 0.03 8.53 20.76
N ALA A 593 1.12 9.29 20.71
CA ALA A 593 2.47 8.78 20.45
C ALA A 593 3.06 7.96 21.60
N ASP A 594 2.53 8.10 22.82
CA ASP A 594 2.93 7.31 24.00
C ASP A 594 2.29 5.91 24.01
N PHE A 595 1.39 5.65 23.06
CA PHE A 595 0.68 4.39 22.89
C PHE A 595 1.16 3.69 21.61
N LEU A 596 1.22 2.35 21.64
CA LEU A 596 1.52 1.52 20.47
C LEU A 596 0.50 1.75 19.36
N ASP A 597 -0.78 1.88 19.71
CA ASP A 597 -1.82 2.28 18.76
C ASP A 597 -3.08 2.82 19.45
N VAL A 598 -3.89 3.55 18.67
CA VAL A 598 -5.24 4.00 19.04
C VAL A 598 -6.19 3.43 18.01
N LEU A 599 -6.99 2.45 18.42
CA LEU A 599 -7.86 1.67 17.54
C LEU A 599 -9.29 2.20 17.61
N ASP A 600 -9.87 2.45 16.44
CA ASP A 600 -11.31 2.58 16.29
C ASP A 600 -12.01 1.20 16.36
N LEU A 601 -13.30 1.23 16.67
CA LEU A 601 -14.13 0.02 16.74
C LEU A 601 -15.00 -0.18 15.48
N ASN A 602 -14.75 0.60 14.42
CA ASN A 602 -15.48 0.57 13.14
C ASN A 602 -17.01 0.69 13.27
N GLN A 603 -17.48 1.51 14.21
CA GLN A 603 -18.90 1.85 14.40
C GLN A 603 -19.26 3.08 13.54
N THR A 604 -20.51 3.16 13.08
CA THR A 604 -21.04 4.30 12.29
C THR A 604 -21.94 5.23 13.11
N GLU A 605 -22.60 4.70 14.12
CA GLU A 605 -23.39 5.42 15.12
C GLU A 605 -22.95 4.93 16.49
N ILE A 606 -23.08 5.80 17.49
CA ILE A 606 -22.67 5.48 18.86
C ILE A 606 -23.59 6.15 19.88
N ILE A 607 -23.83 5.44 20.97
CA ILE A 607 -24.54 5.94 22.15
C ILE A 607 -23.53 6.25 23.25
N ASP A 608 -23.81 7.29 24.04
CA ASP A 608 -22.99 7.65 25.19
C ASP A 608 -22.80 6.44 26.13
N GLY A 609 -21.57 6.24 26.59
CA GLY A 609 -21.22 5.10 27.44
C GLY A 609 -20.89 3.79 26.70
N GLU A 610 -21.11 3.69 25.38
CA GLU A 610 -20.60 2.57 24.58
C GLU A 610 -19.07 2.63 24.43
N ASP A 611 -18.42 1.51 24.12
CA ASP A 611 -16.99 1.53 23.81
C ASP A 611 -16.74 2.34 22.53
N PHE A 612 -15.75 3.23 22.55
CA PHE A 612 -15.48 4.18 21.46
C PHE A 612 -14.08 4.04 20.88
N LEU A 613 -13.05 4.14 21.73
CA LEU A 613 -11.64 4.03 21.32
C LEU A 613 -10.89 3.06 22.23
N THR A 614 -9.99 2.26 21.66
CA THR A 614 -9.10 1.39 22.45
C THR A 614 -7.65 1.85 22.31
N LEU A 615 -7.02 2.18 23.44
CA LEU A 615 -5.61 2.56 23.54
C LEU A 615 -4.79 1.32 23.90
N VAL A 616 -3.73 1.09 23.13
CA VAL A 616 -2.78 0.00 23.36
C VAL A 616 -1.48 0.58 23.86
N LYS A 617 -1.10 0.27 25.11
CA LYS A 617 0.17 0.71 25.71
C LYS A 617 1.32 -0.24 25.38
#